data_AF-K0XP37-F1
#
_entry.id   AF-K0XP37-F1
#
_cell.length_a   1.000
_cell.length_b   1.000
_cell.length_c   1.000
_cell.angle_alpha   90.00
_cell.angle_beta   90.00
_cell.angle_gamma   90.00
#
_symmetry.space_group_name_H-M   'P 1'
#
loop_
_entity.id
_entity.type
_entity.pdbx_description
1 polymer ?
#
loop_
_entity_poly.entity_id
_entity_poly.type
_entity_poly.pdbx_seq_one_letter_code
_entity_poly.pdbx_strand_id
1 'polypeptide(L)' 'MDELKRDYSDMIDMELPSLKVPLSRKERASQYLAFEAVLSGKKLLDRGEEIWLREYAPEDYKQEVHKTEQKQEEE' A
#
# COMPACT_ATOMS: atom_id res chain seq x y z
N MET A 1 -23.68 -26.02 10.80
CA MET A 1 -23.29 -24.61 10.99
C MET A 1 -23.28 -24.01 9.60
N ASP A 2 -24.42 -23.46 9.19
CA ASP A 2 -24.57 -22.91 7.85
C ASP A 2 -23.77 -21.62 7.72
N GLU A 3 -22.85 -21.62 6.76
CA GLU A 3 -22.13 -20.45 6.31
C GLU A 3 -23.14 -19.46 5.75
N LEU A 4 -23.50 -18.45 6.56
CA LEU A 4 -24.24 -17.29 6.10
C LEU A 4 -23.35 -16.57 5.07
N LYS A 5 -23.49 -16.94 3.79
CA LYS A 5 -22.97 -16.16 2.67
C LYS A 5 -23.52 -14.75 2.84
N ARG A 6 -22.66 -13.83 3.27
CA ARG A 6 -22.98 -12.41 3.33
C ARG A 6 -23.38 -12.00 1.92
N ASP A 7 -24.67 -11.73 1.75
CA ASP A 7 -25.20 -11.24 0.50
C ASP A 7 -24.78 -9.77 0.39
N TYR A 8 -23.78 -9.50 -0.44
CA TYR A 8 -23.27 -8.15 -0.68
C TYR A 8 -24.08 -7.41 -1.76
N SER A 9 -25.22 -7.98 -2.21
CA SER A 9 -26.10 -7.34 -3.20
C SER A 9 -26.51 -5.93 -2.78
N ASP A 10 -26.75 -5.71 -1.49
CA ASP A 10 -27.06 -4.39 -0.93
C ASP A 10 -25.93 -3.35 -1.11
N MET A 11 -24.68 -3.79 -1.27
CA MET A 11 -23.53 -2.92 -1.53
C MET A 11 -23.30 -2.67 -3.03
N ILE A 12 -23.77 -3.57 -3.89
CA ILE A 12 -23.60 -3.45 -5.36
C ILE A 12 -24.57 -2.40 -5.92
N ASP A 13 -25.75 -2.27 -5.31
CA ASP A 13 -26.79 -1.32 -5.73
C ASP A 13 -26.73 0.04 -5.00
N MET A 14 -25.77 0.24 -4.09
CA MET A 14 -25.51 1.57 -3.53
C MET A 14 -24.89 2.46 -4.59
N GLU A 15 -25.60 3.53 -4.98
CA GLU A 15 -25.00 4.61 -5.75
C GLU A 15 -23.73 5.07 -5.03
N LEU A 16 -22.59 5.00 -5.74
CA LEU A 16 -21.32 5.56 -5.29
C LEU A 16 -21.58 6.95 -4.73
N PRO A 17 -21.06 7.31 -3.54
CA PRO A 17 -21.22 8.64 -3.00
C PRO A 17 -20.83 9.63 -4.08
N SER A 18 -21.80 10.36 -4.62
CA SER A 18 -21.51 11.36 -5.64
C SER A 18 -20.57 12.36 -4.98
N LEU A 19 -19.30 12.36 -5.43
CA LEU A 19 -18.32 13.36 -5.04
C LEU A 19 -19.00 14.70 -5.31
N LYS A 20 -19.37 15.40 -4.21
CA LYS A 20 -20.48 16.37 -4.19
C LYS A 20 -20.29 17.57 -5.11
N VAL A 21 -19.12 17.71 -5.74
CA VAL A 21 -18.83 18.57 -6.89
C VAL A 21 -17.68 17.89 -7.65
N PRO A 22 -17.68 17.80 -9.00
CA PRO A 22 -16.49 17.38 -9.72
C PRO A 22 -15.36 18.37 -9.41
N LEU A 23 -14.32 17.88 -8.74
CA LEU A 23 -13.14 18.65 -8.39
C LEU A 23 -12.68 19.48 -9.59
N SER A 24 -12.36 20.75 -9.35
CA SER A 24 -11.78 21.61 -10.36
C SER A 24 -10.51 20.97 -10.92
N ARG A 25 -10.10 21.36 -12.13
CA ARG A 25 -8.86 20.82 -12.73
C ARG A 25 -7.64 21.03 -11.80
N LYS A 26 -7.62 22.13 -11.04
CA LYS A 26 -6.54 22.44 -10.08
C LYS A 26 -6.55 21.50 -8.88
N GLU A 27 -7.72 21.25 -8.30
CA GLU A 27 -7.86 20.34 -7.14
C GLU A 27 -7.51 18.90 -7.52
N ARG A 28 -7.89 18.44 -8.71
CA ARG A 28 -7.46 17.14 -9.23
C ARG A 28 -5.96 17.07 -9.41
N ALA A 29 -5.35 18.08 -10.06
CA ALA A 29 -3.90 18.12 -10.23
C ALA A 29 -3.15 18.13 -8.89
N SER A 30 -3.64 18.86 -7.87
CA SER A 30 -3.02 18.83 -6.53
C SER A 30 -3.16 17.47 -5.85
N GLN A 31 -4.28 16.77 -6.01
CA GLN A 31 -4.45 15.43 -5.46
C GLN A 31 -3.52 14.42 -6.14
N TYR A 32 -3.40 14.47 -7.47
CA TYR A 32 -2.43 13.63 -8.19
C TYR A 32 -1.00 13.89 -7.74
N LEU A 33 -0.59 15.16 -7.61
CA LEU A 33 0.75 15.51 -7.13
C LEU A 33 0.99 15.03 -5.70
N ALA A 34 0.02 15.17 -4.80
CA ALA A 34 0.13 14.66 -3.44
C ALA A 34 0.26 13.13 -3.40
N PHE A 35 -0.53 12.43 -4.23
CA PHE A 35 -0.47 10.98 -4.33
C PHE A 35 0.88 10.49 -4.89
N GLU A 36 1.37 11.13 -5.96
CA GLU A 36 2.70 10.85 -6.53
C GLU A 36 3.82 11.15 -5.53
N ALA A 37 3.70 12.21 -4.72
CA ALA A 37 4.67 12.50 -3.65
C ALA A 37 4.70 11.42 -2.56
N VAL A 38 3.53 10.90 -2.15
CA VAL A 38 3.45 9.78 -1.20
C VAL A 38 4.02 8.51 -1.80
N LEU A 39 3.66 8.16 -3.04
CA LEU A 39 4.20 6.99 -3.72
C LEU A 39 5.71 7.07 -3.95
N SER A 40 6.22 8.24 -4.33
CA SER A 40 7.65 8.46 -4.51
C SER A 40 8.40 8.44 -3.17
N GLY A 41 7.80 8.98 -2.10
CA GLY A 41 8.32 8.87 -0.74
C GLY A 41 8.48 7.42 -0.29
N LYS A 42 7.45 6.58 -0.52
CA LYS A 42 7.53 5.14 -0.22
C LYS A 42 8.68 4.48 -1.00
N LYS A 43 8.76 4.71 -2.31
CA LYS A 43 9.85 4.16 -3.14
C LYS A 43 11.25 4.57 -2.66
N LEU A 44 11.40 5.79 -2.15
CA LEU A 44 12.66 6.27 -1.60
C LEU A 44 13.02 5.59 -0.27
N LEU A 45 12.02 5.35 0.59
CA LEU A 45 12.21 4.60 1.82
C LEU A 45 12.59 3.14 1.54
N ASP A 46 11.89 2.48 0.62
CA ASP A 46 12.19 1.10 0.20
C ASP A 46 13.65 0.99 -0.33
N ARG A 47 14.05 1.94 -1.19
CA ARG A 47 15.45 2.02 -1.68
C ARG A 47 16.47 2.30 -0.58
N GLY A 48 16.10 3.19 0.36
CA GLY A 48 16.95 3.53 1.48
C GLY A 48 17.18 2.34 2.41
N GLU A 49 16.13 1.56 2.65
CA GLU A 49 16.18 0.32 3.40
C GLU A 49 17.05 -0.73 2.71
N GLU A 50 16.91 -0.92 1.40
CA GLU A 50 17.76 -1.84 0.62
C GLU A 50 19.25 -1.48 0.74
N ILE A 51 19.60 -0.19 0.57
CA ILE A 51 20.97 0.29 0.73
C ILE A 51 21.46 0.10 2.16
N TRP A 52 20.63 0.44 3.15
CA TRP A 52 20.97 0.30 4.55
C TRP A 52 21.23 -1.15 4.95
N LEU A 53 20.35 -2.07 4.53
CA LEU A 53 20.50 -3.51 4.72
C LEU A 53 21.78 -4.05 4.08
N ARG A 54 22.15 -3.55 2.90
CA ARG A 54 23.36 -4.01 2.21
C ARG A 54 24.65 -3.50 2.85
N GLU A 55 24.71 -2.19 3.14
CA GLU A 55 25.97 -1.50 3.43
C GLU A 55 26.22 -1.27 4.93
N TYR A 56 25.17 -1.13 5.73
CA TYR A 56 25.29 -0.62 7.10
C TYR A 56 24.66 -1.54 8.16
N ALA A 57 23.69 -2.38 7.80
CA ALA A 57 23.00 -3.22 8.76
C ALA A 57 23.95 -4.26 9.40
N PRO A 58 23.80 -4.55 10.71
CA PRO A 58 24.51 -5.64 11.36
C PRO A 58 24.20 -7.00 10.74
N GLU A 59 25.17 -7.90 10.72
CA GLU A 59 25.04 -9.19 10.03
C GLU A 59 23.95 -10.10 10.64
N ASP A 60 23.78 -10.03 11.97
CA ASP A 60 22.72 -10.76 12.69
C ASP A 60 21.32 -10.32 12.21
N TYR A 61 21.15 -9.03 11.96
CA TYR A 61 19.89 -8.46 11.49
C TYR A 61 19.59 -8.87 10.04
N LYS A 62 20.60 -8.88 9.15
CA LYS A 62 20.44 -9.34 7.76
C LYS A 62 19.96 -10.79 7.69
N GLN A 63 20.48 -11.65 8.57
CA GLN A 63 20.05 -13.05 8.64
C GLN A 63 18.60 -13.21 9.10
N GLU A 64 18.13 -12.37 10.02
CA GLU A 64 16.73 -12.39 10.46
C GLU A 64 15.77 -11.93 9.36
N VAL A 65 16.13 -10.87 8.62
CA VAL A 65 15.33 -10.38 7.48
C VAL A 65 15.21 -11.48 6.42
N HIS A 66 16.31 -12.12 6.02
CA HIS A 66 16.27 -13.21 5.03
C HIS A 66 15.46 -14.43 5.48
N LYS A 67 15.51 -14.79 6.77
CA LYS A 67 14.67 -15.88 7.31
C LYS A 67 13.18 -15.52 7.30
N THR A 68 12.85 -14.24 7.41
CA THR A 68 11.48 -13.75 7.42
C THR A 68 10.89 -13.73 6.00
N GLU A 69 11.69 -13.33 5.00
CA GLU A 69 11.31 -13.39 3.58
C GLU A 69 11.03 -14.84 3.12
N GLN A 70 11.90 -15.79 3.49
CA GLN A 70 11.71 -17.21 3.15
C GLN A 70 10.42 -17.81 3.72
N LYS A 71 10.01 -17.38 4.92
CA LYS A 71 8.74 -17.84 5.53
C LYS A 71 7.50 -17.27 4.85
N GLN A 72 7.59 -16.09 4.24
CA GLN A 72 6.48 -15.49 3.51
C GLN A 72 6.31 -16.05 2.10
N GLU A 73 7.36 -16.63 1.50
CA GLU A 73 7.27 -17.30 0.19
C GLU A 73 6.75 -18.75 0.27
N GLU A 74 6.78 -19.37 1.46
CA GLU A 74 6.26 -20.72 1.71
C GLU A 74 4.76 -20.76 2.08
N GLU A 75 4.14 -19.60 2.35
CA GLU A 75 2.69 -19.41 2.64
C GLU A 75 1.89 -18.94 1.42
#